data_AF-A0A7W0RL19-F1
#
_entry.id   AF-A0A7W0RL19-F1
#
_cell.length_a   1.000
_cell.length_b   1.000
_cell.length_c   1.000
_cell.angle_alpha   90.00
_cell.angle_beta   90.00
_cell.angle_gamma   90.00
#
_symmetry.space_group_name_H-M   'P 1'
#
loop_
_entity.id
_entity.type
_entity.pdbx_description
1 polymer ?
#
loop_
_entity_poly.entity_id
_entity_poly.type
_entity_poly.pdbx_seq_one_letter_code
_entity_poly.pdbx_strand_id
1 'polypeptide(L)'
;MTPQIRRRPAARRGLRGDQIALIVVAVIAVAVIGWAGMRIAGRDDNPRPGDLAADPGVSHVHGLGMNPADGSLIVATHYGSFRIPADGDDAERIGDSFQDTMGFTVVGPDHFLGSGHPDVAGMQAGQPGRLGLIESNDAGATWTSISLGGEVDFHSLTFAHDQVYGWDSGTGRFMVSADRTDWETRSTLDLFGFAVDPDDADHILGAGPSGLTESTDGGRTWTDADGPPLVTLAWDIDAGLWGADPIGAVWHHDGSAWAQTGALVGAPQAFLATPDALYAAAHDADDVTGIYRSTDDGRTWELRYRDTAQ
;
A
#
# COMPACT_ATOMS: atom_id res chain seq x y z
N MET A 1 -57.93 4.48 13.00
CA MET A 1 -57.53 4.64 11.58
C MET A 1 -56.26 5.45 11.56
N THR A 2 -55.12 4.80 11.34
CA THR A 2 -53.78 5.40 11.40
C THR A 2 -53.22 5.40 9.98
N PRO A 3 -52.73 6.52 9.43
CA PRO A 3 -52.33 6.57 8.03
C PRO A 3 -50.94 5.94 7.84
N GLN A 4 -50.83 5.00 6.89
CA GLN A 4 -49.56 4.44 6.45
C GLN A 4 -48.80 5.43 5.56
N ILE A 5 -47.58 5.78 5.95
CA ILE A 5 -46.64 6.54 5.12
C ILE A 5 -45.87 5.54 4.24
N ARG A 6 -46.16 5.52 2.94
CA ARG A 6 -45.35 4.81 1.93
C ARG A 6 -44.02 5.55 1.74
N ARG A 7 -42.89 4.95 2.14
CA ARG A 7 -41.56 5.40 1.75
C ARG A 7 -41.29 5.02 0.29
N ARG A 8 -40.87 5.99 -0.53
CA ARG A 8 -40.36 5.76 -1.89
C ARG A 8 -38.91 5.25 -1.80
N PRO A 9 -38.47 4.31 -2.66
CA PRO A 9 -37.08 3.89 -2.70
C PRO A 9 -36.21 5.00 -3.30
N ALA A 10 -35.05 5.24 -2.68
CA ALA A 10 -34.03 6.14 -3.20
C ALA A 10 -33.39 5.54 -4.47
N ALA A 11 -33.31 6.34 -5.52
CA ALA A 11 -32.65 5.94 -6.76
C ALA A 11 -31.13 5.84 -6.54
N ARG A 12 -30.56 4.64 -6.67
CA ARG A 12 -29.11 4.44 -6.79
C ARG A 12 -28.65 5.06 -8.10
N ARG A 13 -27.92 6.19 -8.05
CA ARG A 13 -27.16 6.70 -9.19
C ARG A 13 -25.84 5.94 -9.23
N GLY A 14 -25.77 4.89 -10.06
CA GLY A 14 -24.47 4.32 -10.45
C GLY A 14 -23.72 5.35 -11.30
N LEU A 15 -22.42 5.49 -11.03
CA LEU A 15 -21.51 6.27 -11.88
C LEU A 15 -21.38 5.55 -13.23
N ARG A 16 -21.36 6.31 -14.33
CA ARG A 16 -21.16 5.77 -15.68
C ARG A 16 -19.69 5.39 -15.84
N GLY A 17 -19.40 4.33 -16.60
CA GLY A 17 -18.05 3.79 -16.80
C GLY A 17 -16.98 4.82 -17.21
N ASP A 18 -17.40 5.90 -17.85
CA ASP A 18 -16.53 7.03 -18.23
C ASP A 18 -15.90 7.75 -17.03
N GLN A 19 -16.53 7.73 -15.84
CA GLN A 19 -16.00 8.34 -14.62
C GLN A 19 -14.96 7.46 -13.90
N ILE A 20 -15.03 6.14 -14.08
CA ILE A 20 -14.02 5.20 -13.57
C ILE A 20 -12.74 5.29 -14.42
N ALA A 21 -12.90 5.40 -15.75
CA ALA A 21 -11.78 5.58 -16.67
C ALA A 21 -11.00 6.89 -16.42
N LEU A 22 -11.68 7.98 -16.01
CA LEU A 22 -11.03 9.27 -15.73
C LEU A 22 -10.18 9.27 -14.44
N ILE A 23 -10.53 8.46 -13.43
CA ILE A 23 -9.78 8.36 -12.17
C ILE A 23 -8.53 7.49 -12.36
N VAL A 24 -8.63 6.39 -13.12
CA VAL A 24 -7.46 5.54 -13.46
C VAL A 24 -6.41 6.30 -14.28
N VAL A 25 -6.84 7.20 -15.18
CA VAL A 25 -5.92 8.06 -15.94
C VAL A 25 -5.20 9.09 -15.04
N ALA A 26 -5.80 9.54 -13.94
CA ALA A 26 -5.15 10.48 -13.02
C ALA A 26 -4.01 9.82 -12.23
N VAL A 27 -4.16 8.55 -11.82
CA VAL A 27 -3.11 7.77 -11.14
C VAL A 27 -1.92 7.50 -12.08
N ILE A 28 -2.19 7.21 -13.36
CA ILE A 28 -1.14 6.99 -14.37
C ILE A 28 -0.48 8.31 -14.82
N ALA A 29 -1.21 9.43 -14.83
CA ALA A 29 -0.68 10.72 -15.30
C ALA A 29 0.38 11.32 -14.35
N VAL A 30 0.32 11.05 -13.04
CA VAL A 30 1.35 11.51 -12.09
C VAL A 30 2.69 10.79 -12.34
N ALA A 31 2.67 9.52 -12.74
CA ALA A 31 3.87 8.76 -13.09
C ALA A 31 4.60 9.28 -14.36
N VAL A 32 3.89 9.96 -15.28
CA VAL A 32 4.48 10.47 -16.54
C VAL A 32 5.00 11.91 -16.41
N ILE A 33 4.42 12.74 -15.54
CA ILE A 33 4.83 14.15 -15.39
C ILE A 33 6.21 14.28 -14.73
N GLY A 34 6.59 13.32 -13.87
CA GLY A 34 7.95 13.23 -13.31
C GLY A 34 9.06 13.07 -14.37
N TRP A 35 8.75 12.54 -15.55
CA TRP A 35 9.73 12.32 -16.62
C TRP A 35 9.81 13.47 -17.64
N ALA A 36 8.72 14.20 -17.88
CA ALA A 36 8.68 15.28 -18.87
C ALA A 36 9.23 16.63 -18.40
N GLY A 37 9.31 16.87 -17.08
CA GLY A 37 9.83 18.12 -16.51
C GLY A 37 11.32 18.38 -16.75
N MET A 38 12.09 17.37 -17.16
CA MET A 38 13.55 17.43 -17.28
C MET A 38 14.07 17.89 -18.67
N ARG A 39 13.20 18.35 -19.60
CA ARG A 39 13.64 18.75 -20.96
C ARG A 39 13.19 20.10 -21.50
N ILE A 40 12.60 20.98 -20.69
CA ILE A 40 12.40 22.38 -21.07
C ILE A 40 13.16 23.28 -20.09
N ALA A 41 14.50 23.22 -20.19
CA ALA A 41 15.39 24.17 -19.53
C ALA A 41 15.47 25.46 -20.35
N GLY A 42 15.11 26.57 -19.72
CA GLY A 42 15.21 27.90 -20.31
C GLY A 42 14.75 29.03 -19.39
N ARG A 43 15.01 28.95 -18.08
CA ARG A 43 15.05 30.11 -17.18
C ARG A 43 15.88 29.81 -15.95
N ASP A 44 16.84 30.69 -15.71
CA ASP A 44 17.80 30.66 -14.62
C ASP A 44 17.14 30.90 -13.26
N ASP A 45 16.72 29.84 -12.58
CA ASP A 45 16.39 29.87 -11.15
C ASP A 45 17.07 28.66 -10.47
N ASN A 46 18.40 28.68 -10.38
CA ASN A 46 19.11 27.73 -9.53
C ASN A 46 18.79 28.05 -8.06
N PRO A 47 18.25 27.11 -7.26
CA PRO A 47 18.10 27.30 -5.82
C PRO A 47 19.47 27.47 -5.18
N ARG A 48 19.60 28.47 -4.30
CA ARG A 48 20.80 28.65 -3.46
C ARG A 48 20.82 27.53 -2.40
N PRO A 49 22.00 27.02 -2.01
CA PRO A 49 22.09 26.07 -0.90
C PRO A 49 21.77 26.83 0.40
N GLY A 50 20.60 26.58 0.99
CA GLY A 50 20.19 27.31 2.18
C GLY A 50 18.71 27.26 2.60
N ASP A 51 17.91 26.30 2.14
CA ASP A 51 16.67 25.91 2.80
C ASP A 51 16.70 24.40 2.95
N LEU A 52 16.86 23.92 4.20
CA LEU A 52 16.44 22.56 4.53
C LEU A 52 14.94 22.55 4.23
N ALA A 53 14.53 21.90 3.14
CA ALA A 53 13.11 21.67 2.88
C ALA A 53 12.51 21.08 4.16
N ALA A 54 11.38 21.65 4.61
CA ALA A 54 10.62 21.06 5.70
C ALA A 54 10.40 19.57 5.36
N ASP A 55 10.55 18.70 6.35
CA ASP A 55 10.24 17.28 6.20
C ASP A 55 8.84 17.16 5.56
N PRO A 56 8.71 16.52 4.37
CA PRO A 56 7.42 16.44 3.68
C PRO A 56 6.39 15.60 4.43
N GLY A 57 6.75 14.97 5.56
CA GLY A 57 5.82 14.21 6.38
C GLY A 57 5.41 12.89 5.71
N VAL A 58 4.37 12.27 6.28
CA VAL A 58 3.77 11.06 5.71
C VAL A 58 2.92 11.44 4.50
N SER A 59 3.40 11.11 3.31
CA SER A 59 2.69 11.35 2.04
C SER A 59 2.88 10.16 1.09
N HIS A 60 1.82 9.79 0.36
CA HIS A 60 1.77 8.62 -0.51
C HIS A 60 2.21 7.33 0.23
N VAL A 61 1.32 6.81 1.07
CA VAL A 61 1.60 5.61 1.85
C VAL A 61 1.43 4.37 0.96
N HIS A 62 2.48 3.57 0.85
CA HIS A 62 2.49 2.38 0.01
C HIS A 62 2.41 1.07 0.82
N GLY A 63 2.73 1.12 2.11
CA GLY A 63 2.65 -0.04 2.98
C GLY A 63 2.51 0.31 4.45
N LEU A 64 1.87 -0.59 5.20
CA LEU A 64 1.72 -0.53 6.64
C LEU A 64 2.16 -1.87 7.22
N GLY A 65 2.79 -1.87 8.39
CA GLY A 65 3.11 -3.10 9.11
C GLY A 65 3.33 -2.85 10.60
N MET A 66 2.92 -3.80 11.44
CA MET A 66 3.23 -3.74 12.87
C MET A 66 4.63 -4.26 13.12
N ASN A 67 5.45 -3.52 13.86
CA ASN A 67 6.73 -4.02 14.35
C ASN A 67 6.53 -4.89 15.60
N PRO A 68 6.85 -6.20 15.57
CA PRO A 68 6.69 -7.07 16.74
C PRO A 68 7.59 -6.70 17.92
N ALA A 69 8.67 -5.94 17.70
CA ALA A 69 9.63 -5.59 18.75
C ALA A 69 9.03 -4.64 19.80
N ASP A 70 8.21 -3.68 19.37
CA ASP A 70 7.69 -2.61 20.22
C ASP A 70 6.20 -2.28 20.01
N GLY A 71 5.53 -2.97 19.07
CA GLY A 71 4.13 -2.74 18.73
C GLY A 71 3.87 -1.42 17.99
N SER A 72 4.91 -0.76 17.49
CA SER A 72 4.74 0.43 16.65
C SER A 72 4.17 0.08 15.28
N LEU A 73 3.38 0.99 14.71
CA LEU A 73 2.96 0.92 13.32
C LEU A 73 4.05 1.55 12.46
N ILE A 74 4.59 0.79 11.53
CA ILE A 74 5.52 1.25 10.50
C ILE A 74 4.72 1.67 9.26
N VAL A 75 5.05 2.84 8.74
CA VAL A 75 4.40 3.47 7.60
C VAL A 75 5.44 3.70 6.52
N ALA A 76 5.36 2.93 5.43
CA ALA A 76 6.21 3.07 4.27
C ALA A 76 5.61 4.09 3.29
N THR A 77 6.39 5.09 2.92
CA THR A 77 5.91 6.26 2.16
C THR A 77 6.82 6.59 0.99
N HIS A 78 6.35 7.50 0.14
CA HIS A 78 7.14 8.03 -0.97
C HIS A 78 8.34 8.88 -0.54
N TYR A 79 8.38 9.29 0.73
CA TYR A 79 9.46 10.11 1.29
C TYR A 79 10.08 9.45 2.51
N GLY A 80 10.37 8.16 2.46
CA GLY A 80 10.97 7.39 3.56
C GLY A 80 9.95 6.64 4.41
N SER A 81 10.37 6.20 5.60
CA SER A 81 9.53 5.44 6.51
C SER A 81 9.30 6.20 7.81
N PHE A 82 8.14 5.98 8.42
CA PHE A 82 7.75 6.57 9.70
C PHE A 82 7.29 5.49 10.67
N ARG A 83 7.47 5.73 11.97
CA ARG A 83 6.88 4.94 13.04
C ARG A 83 5.84 5.74 13.78
N ILE A 84 4.69 5.14 14.06
CA ILE A 84 3.70 5.64 15.01
C ILE A 84 3.77 4.72 16.24
N PRO A 85 4.20 5.20 17.41
CA PRO A 85 4.27 4.40 18.63
C PRO A 85 2.90 3.81 19.01
N ALA A 86 2.86 2.62 19.62
CA ALA A 86 1.62 1.96 20.03
C ALA A 86 0.70 2.89 20.85
N ASP A 87 1.31 3.59 21.82
CA ASP A 87 0.65 4.50 22.78
C ASP A 87 0.70 5.98 22.35
N GLY A 88 1.11 6.29 21.11
CA GLY A 88 1.29 7.66 20.62
C GLY A 88 0.56 7.94 19.29
N ASP A 89 0.38 9.23 19.01
CA ASP A 89 -0.29 9.74 17.79
C ASP A 89 0.67 10.60 16.92
N ASP A 90 1.95 10.62 17.26
CA ASP A 90 2.94 11.34 16.48
C ASP A 90 3.69 10.35 15.58
N ALA A 91 3.63 10.59 14.27
CA ALA A 91 4.47 9.87 13.33
C ALA A 91 5.89 10.44 13.39
N GLU A 92 6.86 9.57 13.65
CA GLU A 92 8.26 9.92 13.72
C GLU A 92 9.01 9.32 12.53
N ARG A 93 9.74 10.15 11.79
CA ARG A 93 10.61 9.66 10.71
C ARG A 93 11.63 8.66 11.25
N ILE A 94 11.82 7.60 10.51
CA ILE A 94 12.80 6.56 10.80
C ILE A 94 14.07 6.82 9.98
N GLY A 95 15.19 7.03 10.66
CA GLY A 95 16.48 7.29 10.01
C GLY A 95 16.51 8.58 9.18
N ASP A 96 17.56 8.71 8.36
CA ASP A 96 17.79 9.88 7.50
C ASP A 96 17.39 9.65 6.04
N SER A 97 16.90 8.44 5.70
CA SER A 97 16.54 8.07 4.33
C SER A 97 15.21 8.69 3.93
N PHE A 98 15.18 9.26 2.72
CA PHE A 98 13.97 9.74 2.06
C PHE A 98 13.58 8.85 0.88
N GLN A 99 14.08 7.60 0.85
CA GLN A 99 13.83 6.70 -0.26
C GLN A 99 12.33 6.49 -0.46
N ASP A 100 11.92 6.42 -1.71
CA ASP A 100 10.55 6.09 -2.07
C ASP A 100 10.32 4.60 -1.79
N THR A 101 9.59 4.28 -0.73
CA THR A 101 9.37 2.90 -0.29
C THR A 101 8.04 2.40 -0.83
N MET A 102 8.06 1.90 -2.07
CA MET A 102 6.88 1.50 -2.85
C MET A 102 6.32 0.13 -2.49
N GLY A 103 7.18 -0.79 -2.03
CA GLY A 103 6.80 -2.10 -1.55
C GLY A 103 7.36 -2.28 -0.15
N PHE A 104 6.60 -2.87 0.76
CA PHE A 104 7.01 -3.02 2.15
C PHE A 104 6.35 -4.23 2.82
N THR A 105 7.09 -4.97 3.62
CA THR A 105 6.55 -6.01 4.50
C THR A 105 7.44 -6.21 5.73
N VAL A 106 6.83 -6.56 6.85
CA VAL A 106 7.53 -6.90 8.10
C VAL A 106 7.79 -8.40 8.12
N VAL A 107 9.04 -8.80 8.36
CA VAL A 107 9.43 -10.23 8.40
C VAL A 107 9.88 -10.69 9.77
N GLY A 108 10.01 -9.76 10.73
CA GLY A 108 10.35 -10.04 12.12
C GLY A 108 10.47 -8.77 12.97
N PRO A 109 10.81 -8.91 14.27
CA PRO A 109 11.09 -7.77 15.13
C PRO A 109 12.26 -6.95 14.57
N ASP A 110 12.04 -5.66 14.33
CA ASP A 110 13.00 -4.73 13.73
C ASP A 110 13.56 -5.17 12.36
N HIS A 111 12.90 -6.13 11.69
CA HIS A 111 13.37 -6.76 10.45
C HIS A 111 12.33 -6.61 9.35
N PHE A 112 12.64 -5.77 8.36
CA PHE A 112 11.72 -5.38 7.29
C PHE A 112 12.33 -5.65 5.91
N LEU A 113 11.46 -5.93 4.94
CA LEU A 113 11.80 -5.94 3.52
C LEU A 113 11.09 -4.79 2.82
N GLY A 114 11.72 -4.26 1.78
CA GLY A 114 11.18 -3.17 1.00
C GLY A 114 11.60 -3.20 -0.47
N SER A 115 11.05 -2.27 -1.23
CA SER A 115 11.40 -1.95 -2.62
C SER A 115 11.03 -0.50 -2.94
N GLY A 116 11.44 -0.02 -4.12
CA GLY A 116 11.09 1.30 -4.64
C GLY A 116 12.29 2.04 -5.22
N HIS A 117 12.46 3.32 -4.90
CA HIS A 117 13.44 4.20 -5.56
C HIS A 117 14.39 4.88 -4.57
N PRO A 118 15.66 5.09 -4.95
CA PRO A 118 16.63 5.78 -4.11
C PRO A 118 16.23 7.25 -3.89
N ASP A 119 16.59 7.79 -2.74
CA ASP A 119 16.59 9.24 -2.55
C ASP A 119 17.76 9.91 -3.28
N VAL A 120 17.86 11.24 -3.15
CA VAL A 120 18.94 12.02 -3.78
C VAL A 120 20.32 11.56 -3.32
N ALA A 121 20.50 11.23 -2.04
CA ALA A 121 21.77 10.77 -1.51
C ALA A 121 22.13 9.38 -2.09
N GLY A 122 21.14 8.48 -2.17
CA GLY A 122 21.25 7.18 -2.80
C GLY A 122 21.63 7.25 -4.28
N MET A 123 20.98 8.12 -5.04
CA MET A 123 21.33 8.37 -6.45
C MET A 123 22.75 8.90 -6.60
N GLN A 124 23.18 9.83 -5.74
CA GLN A 124 24.56 10.35 -5.74
C GLN A 124 25.59 9.28 -5.36
N ALA A 125 25.20 8.33 -4.52
CA ALA A 125 26.00 7.16 -4.17
C ALA A 125 25.99 6.06 -5.26
N GLY A 126 25.27 6.26 -6.37
CA GLY A 126 25.22 5.34 -7.50
C GLY A 126 24.22 4.20 -7.35
N GLN A 127 23.23 4.32 -6.45
CA GLN A 127 22.14 3.35 -6.40
C GLN A 127 21.35 3.33 -7.72
N PRO A 128 20.89 2.15 -8.16
CA PRO A 128 20.06 2.04 -9.36
C PRO A 128 18.73 2.77 -9.17
N GLY A 129 18.15 3.23 -10.28
CA GLY A 129 16.87 3.92 -10.26
C GLY A 129 15.68 3.07 -9.80
N ARG A 130 15.84 1.75 -9.64
CA ARG A 130 14.90 0.84 -8.97
C ARG A 130 15.72 0.03 -7.98
N LEU A 131 15.33 -0.01 -6.72
CA LEU A 131 16.14 -0.62 -5.66
C LEU A 131 16.09 -2.15 -5.66
N GLY A 132 15.13 -2.76 -6.36
CA GLY A 132 14.90 -4.20 -6.28
C GLY A 132 14.39 -4.60 -4.90
N LEU A 133 14.84 -5.73 -4.36
CA LEU A 133 14.59 -6.08 -2.96
C LEU A 133 15.68 -5.47 -2.06
N ILE A 134 15.25 -4.73 -1.04
CA ILE A 134 16.08 -4.18 0.02
C ILE A 134 15.63 -4.72 1.38
N GLU A 135 16.55 -4.74 2.36
CA GLU A 135 16.32 -5.24 3.70
C GLU A 135 16.83 -4.25 4.75
N SER A 136 16.07 -4.12 5.83
CA SER A 136 16.48 -3.46 7.06
C SER A 136 16.44 -4.46 8.22
N ASN A 137 17.48 -4.44 9.06
CA ASN A 137 17.58 -5.23 10.28
C ASN A 137 17.66 -4.32 11.53
N ASP A 138 17.22 -3.07 11.40
CA ASP A 138 17.28 -2.02 12.41
C ASP A 138 16.03 -1.13 12.39
N ALA A 139 14.86 -1.78 12.26
CA ALA A 139 13.55 -1.14 12.27
C ALA A 139 13.36 -0.06 11.19
N GLY A 140 13.98 -0.23 10.03
CA GLY A 140 13.86 0.68 8.88
C GLY A 140 14.86 1.85 8.90
N ALA A 141 15.76 1.93 9.89
CA ALA A 141 16.71 3.04 10.02
C ALA A 141 17.78 3.01 8.91
N THR A 142 18.24 1.83 8.53
CA THR A 142 19.13 1.64 7.38
C THR A 142 18.66 0.49 6.48
N TRP A 143 18.96 0.60 5.19
CA TRP A 143 18.56 -0.35 4.17
C TRP A 143 19.76 -0.85 3.38
N THR A 144 19.76 -2.16 3.10
CA THR A 144 20.78 -2.85 2.31
C THR A 144 20.15 -3.53 1.10
N SER A 145 20.83 -3.48 -0.04
CA SER A 145 20.34 -4.17 -1.25
C SER A 145 20.59 -5.68 -1.14
N ILE A 146 19.57 -6.46 -1.48
CA ILE A 146 19.60 -7.92 -1.47
C ILE A 146 19.69 -8.47 -2.89
N SER A 147 18.73 -8.13 -3.75
CA SER A 147 18.63 -8.68 -5.11
C SER A 147 17.84 -7.77 -6.05
N LEU A 148 17.89 -8.04 -7.36
CA LEU A 148 17.08 -7.39 -8.40
C LEU A 148 17.23 -5.86 -8.51
N GLY A 149 18.32 -5.29 -7.98
CA GLY A 149 18.62 -3.87 -8.09
C GLY A 149 18.75 -3.42 -9.54
N GLY A 150 17.95 -2.43 -9.93
CA GLY A 150 17.85 -1.90 -11.29
C GLY A 150 16.91 -2.69 -12.21
N GLU A 151 16.35 -3.81 -11.75
CA GLU A 151 15.53 -4.71 -12.57
C GLU A 151 14.06 -4.65 -12.22
N VAL A 152 13.72 -4.64 -10.92
CA VAL A 152 12.34 -4.77 -10.41
C VAL A 152 11.95 -3.59 -9.54
N ASP A 153 10.68 -3.23 -9.62
CA ASP A 153 10.03 -2.24 -8.76
C ASP A 153 8.78 -2.89 -8.14
N PHE A 154 8.97 -3.50 -6.97
CA PHE A 154 7.88 -4.15 -6.28
C PHE A 154 6.99 -3.07 -5.63
N HIS A 155 5.74 -2.98 -6.08
CA HIS A 155 4.74 -2.11 -5.45
C HIS A 155 3.87 -2.87 -4.44
N SER A 156 4.05 -4.19 -4.37
CA SER A 156 3.43 -5.02 -3.34
C SER A 156 4.38 -6.14 -2.98
N LEU A 157 4.60 -6.30 -1.67
CA LEU A 157 5.41 -7.36 -1.06
C LEU A 157 4.59 -7.99 0.07
N THR A 158 4.66 -9.30 0.19
CA THR A 158 4.11 -10.03 1.34
C THR A 158 5.11 -11.10 1.75
N PHE A 159 5.43 -11.15 3.04
CA PHE A 159 6.17 -12.26 3.63
C PHE A 159 5.20 -13.18 4.36
N ALA A 160 5.11 -14.42 3.91
CA ALA A 160 4.27 -15.46 4.49
C ALA A 160 4.93 -16.82 4.19
N HIS A 161 4.71 -17.82 5.05
CA HIS A 161 5.20 -19.19 4.83
C HIS A 161 6.72 -19.28 4.57
N ASP A 162 7.50 -18.41 5.23
CA ASP A 162 8.95 -18.24 5.02
C ASP A 162 9.34 -17.89 3.56
N GLN A 163 8.41 -17.33 2.78
CA GLN A 163 8.60 -16.90 1.40
C GLN A 163 8.27 -15.42 1.24
N VAL A 164 8.93 -14.77 0.29
CA VAL A 164 8.58 -13.43 -0.18
C VAL A 164 7.83 -13.56 -1.48
N TYR A 165 6.61 -13.05 -1.49
CA TYR A 165 5.79 -12.86 -2.67
C TYR A 165 5.91 -11.40 -3.09
N GLY A 166 6.07 -11.14 -4.37
CA GLY A 166 6.24 -9.79 -4.90
C GLY A 166 5.56 -9.59 -6.24
N TRP A 167 4.96 -8.42 -6.43
CA TRP A 167 4.38 -8.00 -7.71
C TRP A 167 5.17 -6.81 -8.27
N ASP A 168 5.82 -7.02 -9.41
CA ASP A 168 6.61 -6.01 -10.14
C ASP A 168 5.68 -5.14 -10.99
N SER A 169 5.40 -3.92 -10.55
CA SER A 169 4.46 -3.02 -11.23
C SER A 169 4.96 -2.57 -12.61
N GLY A 170 6.28 -2.62 -12.85
CA GLY A 170 6.88 -2.23 -14.11
C GLY A 170 6.62 -3.24 -15.23
N THR A 171 6.38 -4.51 -14.90
CA THR A 171 6.22 -5.59 -15.89
C THR A 171 4.98 -6.47 -15.68
N GLY A 172 4.29 -6.32 -14.55
CA GLY A 172 3.16 -7.16 -14.13
C GLY A 172 3.58 -8.55 -13.63
N ARG A 173 4.88 -8.83 -13.46
CA ARG A 173 5.34 -10.15 -13.01
C ARG A 173 4.97 -10.38 -11.56
N PHE A 174 4.29 -11.49 -11.30
CA PHE A 174 4.13 -12.04 -9.96
C PHE A 174 5.27 -13.03 -9.70
N MET A 175 6.04 -12.78 -8.66
CA MET A 175 7.31 -13.45 -8.37
C MET A 175 7.33 -13.95 -6.94
N VAL A 176 7.96 -15.10 -6.70
CA VAL A 176 8.12 -15.65 -5.36
C VAL A 176 9.56 -16.13 -5.13
N SER A 177 10.09 -15.90 -3.94
CA SER A 177 11.42 -16.35 -3.52
C SER A 177 11.39 -16.90 -2.10
N ALA A 178 12.08 -18.01 -1.88
CA ALA A 178 12.26 -18.62 -0.56
C ALA A 178 13.53 -18.14 0.17
N ASP A 179 14.48 -17.55 -0.57
CA ASP A 179 15.78 -17.12 -0.04
C ASP A 179 16.08 -15.64 -0.29
N ARG A 180 15.12 -14.91 -0.88
CA ARG A 180 15.17 -13.47 -1.20
C ARG A 180 16.12 -13.12 -2.33
N THR A 181 16.81 -14.10 -2.91
CA THR A 181 17.82 -13.91 -3.95
C THR A 181 17.46 -14.60 -5.26
N ASP A 182 17.00 -15.84 -5.20
CA ASP A 182 16.55 -16.61 -6.35
C ASP A 182 15.02 -16.50 -6.47
N TRP A 183 14.57 -15.97 -7.61
CA TRP A 183 13.15 -15.66 -7.83
C TRP A 183 12.54 -16.48 -8.95
N GLU A 184 11.40 -17.10 -8.67
CA GLU A 184 10.53 -17.73 -9.65
C GLU A 184 9.50 -16.70 -10.14
N THR A 185 9.52 -16.36 -11.43
CA THR A 185 8.37 -15.66 -12.05
C THR A 185 7.26 -16.68 -12.29
N ARG A 186 6.16 -16.57 -11.56
CA ARG A 186 5.05 -17.53 -11.61
C ARG A 186 3.98 -17.15 -12.64
N SER A 187 3.70 -15.86 -12.80
CA SER A 187 2.73 -15.35 -13.77
C SER A 187 2.99 -13.90 -14.18
N THR A 188 2.13 -13.35 -15.04
CA THR A 188 2.12 -11.93 -15.41
C THR A 188 0.69 -11.43 -15.50
N LEU A 189 0.34 -10.43 -14.68
CA LEU A 189 -0.99 -9.83 -14.57
C LEU A 189 -0.92 -8.45 -13.91
N ASP A 190 -1.93 -7.62 -14.18
CA ASP A 190 -2.04 -6.29 -13.57
C ASP A 190 -2.77 -6.39 -12.22
N LEU A 191 -2.14 -5.89 -11.16
CA LEU A 191 -2.69 -5.82 -9.82
C LEU A 191 -2.62 -4.38 -9.29
N PHE A 192 -3.43 -4.09 -8.28
CA PHE A 192 -3.23 -2.98 -7.35
C PHE A 192 -2.52 -3.45 -6.09
N GLY A 193 -2.76 -4.70 -5.69
CA GLY A 193 -2.12 -5.36 -4.56
C GLY A 193 -2.64 -6.80 -4.43
N PHE A 194 -2.06 -7.55 -3.50
CA PHE A 194 -2.49 -8.92 -3.20
C PHE A 194 -2.32 -9.22 -1.71
N ALA A 195 -2.97 -10.29 -1.26
CA ALA A 195 -2.76 -10.87 0.06
C ALA A 195 -2.63 -12.40 -0.08
N VAL A 196 -1.75 -12.98 0.72
CA VAL A 196 -1.50 -14.43 0.78
C VAL A 196 -2.29 -15.00 1.94
N ASP A 197 -2.97 -16.12 1.73
CA ASP A 197 -3.67 -16.83 2.80
C ASP A 197 -2.64 -17.28 3.86
N PRO A 198 -2.79 -16.88 5.13
CA PRO A 198 -1.86 -17.24 6.18
C PRO A 198 -1.84 -18.73 6.53
N ASP A 199 -2.86 -19.50 6.12
CA ASP A 199 -2.95 -20.95 6.33
C ASP A 199 -2.56 -21.78 5.09
N ASP A 200 -2.49 -21.17 3.90
CA ASP A 200 -2.20 -21.87 2.64
C ASP A 200 -1.31 -21.03 1.69
N ALA A 201 -0.06 -21.46 1.52
CA ALA A 201 0.93 -20.79 0.67
C ALA A 201 0.55 -20.74 -0.83
N ASP A 202 -0.37 -21.60 -1.27
CA ASP A 202 -0.84 -21.64 -2.65
C ASP A 202 -2.08 -20.76 -2.88
N HIS A 203 -2.76 -20.32 -1.82
CA HIS A 203 -3.96 -19.50 -1.91
C HIS A 203 -3.63 -18.01 -1.79
N ILE A 204 -3.92 -17.26 -2.85
CA ILE A 204 -3.58 -15.84 -2.96
C ILE A 204 -4.76 -15.10 -3.56
N LEU A 205 -5.16 -14.00 -2.92
CA LEU A 205 -6.16 -13.09 -3.48
C LEU A 205 -5.49 -11.82 -3.99
N GLY A 206 -5.73 -11.49 -5.25
CA GLY A 206 -5.31 -10.26 -5.90
C GLY A 206 -6.47 -9.30 -6.11
N ALA A 207 -6.20 -8.02 -5.96
CA ALA A 207 -7.07 -6.94 -6.42
C ALA A 207 -6.47 -6.35 -7.70
N GLY A 208 -7.26 -6.21 -8.77
CA GLY A 208 -6.77 -5.66 -10.04
C GLY A 208 -7.82 -4.87 -10.80
N PRO A 209 -7.46 -4.34 -11.99
CA PRO A 209 -8.34 -3.46 -12.78
C PRO A 209 -9.69 -4.07 -13.17
N SER A 210 -9.77 -5.40 -13.23
CA SER A 210 -10.97 -6.15 -13.62
C SER A 210 -11.78 -6.66 -12.43
N GLY A 211 -11.37 -6.35 -11.19
CA GLY A 211 -11.97 -6.87 -9.96
C GLY A 211 -11.00 -7.77 -9.19
N LEU A 212 -11.56 -8.63 -8.34
CA LEU A 212 -10.78 -9.61 -7.58
C LEU A 212 -10.39 -10.79 -8.46
N THR A 213 -9.20 -11.32 -8.19
CA THR A 213 -8.70 -12.55 -8.79
C THR A 213 -8.08 -13.42 -7.72
N GLU A 214 -8.15 -14.73 -7.89
CA GLU A 214 -7.66 -15.72 -6.93
C GLU A 214 -6.73 -16.71 -7.63
N SER A 215 -5.70 -17.12 -6.91
CA SER A 215 -4.85 -18.26 -7.24
C SER A 215 -4.93 -19.31 -6.15
N THR A 216 -4.93 -20.58 -6.55
CA THR A 216 -4.88 -21.76 -5.65
C THR A 216 -3.69 -22.67 -5.99
N ASP A 217 -2.70 -22.14 -6.71
CA ASP A 217 -1.46 -22.82 -7.11
C ASP A 217 -0.21 -21.95 -6.92
N GLY A 218 -0.27 -21.04 -5.95
CA GLY A 218 0.81 -20.17 -5.53
C GLY A 218 1.07 -19.01 -6.48
N GLY A 219 0.06 -18.57 -7.22
CA GLY A 219 0.16 -17.46 -8.17
C GLY A 219 0.63 -17.86 -9.56
N ARG A 220 0.58 -19.16 -9.93
CA ARG A 220 0.95 -19.63 -11.28
C ARG A 220 -0.20 -19.47 -12.26
N THR A 221 -1.41 -19.72 -11.80
CA THR A 221 -2.66 -19.45 -12.53
C THR A 221 -3.62 -18.66 -11.66
N TRP A 222 -4.47 -17.88 -12.33
CA TRP A 222 -5.37 -16.91 -11.71
C TRP A 222 -6.73 -17.02 -12.37
N THR A 223 -7.79 -16.96 -11.55
CA THR A 223 -9.18 -16.92 -12.00
C THR A 223 -9.91 -15.73 -11.40
N ASP A 224 -10.99 -15.29 -12.02
CA ASP A 224 -11.84 -14.23 -11.44
C ASP A 224 -12.45 -14.71 -10.13
N ALA A 225 -12.48 -13.83 -9.13
CA ALA A 225 -13.10 -14.07 -7.83
C ALA A 225 -14.27 -13.11 -7.63
N ASP A 226 -15.36 -13.60 -7.02
CA ASP A 226 -16.53 -12.78 -6.71
C ASP A 226 -16.23 -11.83 -5.55
N GLY A 227 -16.57 -10.55 -5.71
CA GLY A 227 -16.47 -9.60 -4.60
C GLY A 227 -16.58 -8.12 -5.01
N PRO A 228 -16.42 -7.22 -4.04
CA PRO A 228 -16.36 -5.78 -4.28
C PRO A 228 -15.10 -5.41 -5.09
N PRO A 229 -15.10 -4.26 -5.79
CA PRO A 229 -13.95 -3.81 -6.57
C PRO A 229 -12.87 -3.23 -5.62
N LEU A 230 -12.16 -4.09 -4.88
CA LEU A 230 -11.15 -3.65 -3.93
C LEU A 230 -9.90 -3.12 -4.63
N VAL A 231 -9.17 -2.23 -3.96
CA VAL A 231 -7.87 -1.70 -4.42
C VAL A 231 -6.74 -1.97 -3.43
N THR A 232 -7.08 -2.39 -2.22
CA THR A 232 -6.15 -2.82 -1.18
C THR A 232 -6.74 -4.00 -0.42
N LEU A 233 -5.88 -4.92 0.01
CA LEU A 233 -6.22 -6.18 0.67
C LEU A 233 -5.29 -6.37 1.87
N ALA A 234 -5.81 -6.98 2.92
CA ALA A 234 -5.03 -7.46 4.05
C ALA A 234 -5.60 -8.80 4.52
N TRP A 235 -4.73 -9.77 4.79
CA TRP A 235 -5.15 -11.07 5.29
C TRP A 235 -4.28 -11.44 6.49
N ASP A 236 -4.94 -11.54 7.63
CA ASP A 236 -4.33 -11.95 8.90
C ASP A 236 -5.00 -13.24 9.39
N ILE A 237 -4.23 -14.06 10.10
CA ILE A 237 -4.67 -15.39 10.54
C ILE A 237 -5.85 -15.32 11.52
N ASP A 238 -5.88 -14.32 12.40
CA ASP A 238 -6.93 -14.18 13.40
C ASP A 238 -7.96 -13.10 13.00
N ALA A 239 -7.51 -12.04 12.33
CA ALA A 239 -8.41 -10.97 11.88
C ALA A 239 -9.21 -11.35 10.63
N GLY A 240 -8.72 -12.29 9.83
CA GLY A 240 -9.33 -12.69 8.56
C GLY A 240 -8.94 -11.78 7.38
N LEU A 241 -9.75 -11.84 6.33
CA LEU A 241 -9.50 -11.18 5.05
C LEU A 241 -10.33 -9.90 4.91
N TRP A 242 -9.64 -8.80 4.67
CA TRP A 242 -10.20 -7.45 4.58
C TRP A 242 -9.75 -6.75 3.31
N GLY A 243 -10.49 -5.71 2.93
CA GLY A 243 -10.01 -4.75 1.96
C GLY A 243 -10.87 -3.50 1.89
N ALA A 244 -10.40 -2.53 1.11
CA ALA A 244 -11.12 -1.29 0.85
C ALA A 244 -11.26 -1.03 -0.65
N ASP A 245 -12.40 -0.45 -1.04
CA ASP A 245 -12.71 -0.08 -2.41
C ASP A 245 -12.23 1.36 -2.74
N PRO A 246 -12.24 1.80 -4.02
CA PRO A 246 -11.71 3.09 -4.44
C PRO A 246 -12.35 4.31 -3.77
N ILE A 247 -13.56 4.17 -3.21
CA ILE A 247 -14.25 5.27 -2.52
C ILE A 247 -14.16 5.15 -1.01
N GLY A 248 -13.37 4.19 -0.51
CA GLY A 248 -13.09 3.99 0.91
C GLY A 248 -14.08 3.07 1.62
N ALA A 249 -15.01 2.39 0.95
CA ALA A 249 -15.84 1.41 1.65
C ALA A 249 -14.98 0.23 2.12
N VAL A 250 -15.16 -0.17 3.37
CA VAL A 250 -14.38 -1.24 4.02
C VAL A 250 -15.19 -2.52 4.00
N TRP A 251 -14.56 -3.60 3.59
CA TRP A 251 -15.17 -4.91 3.38
C TRP A 251 -14.41 -5.99 4.14
N HIS A 252 -15.17 -6.92 4.70
CA HIS A 252 -14.67 -8.13 5.37
C HIS A 252 -15.19 -9.36 4.65
N HIS A 253 -14.35 -10.37 4.46
CA HIS A 253 -14.72 -11.67 3.92
C HIS A 253 -14.83 -12.69 5.05
N ASP A 254 -16.03 -13.18 5.34
CA ASP A 254 -16.30 -14.08 6.48
C ASP A 254 -15.99 -15.57 6.20
N GLY A 255 -15.26 -15.84 5.12
CA GLY A 255 -15.01 -17.20 4.60
C GLY A 255 -16.07 -17.69 3.61
N SER A 256 -17.18 -16.97 3.44
CA SER A 256 -18.22 -17.32 2.47
C SER A 256 -18.62 -16.16 1.56
N ALA A 257 -18.66 -14.94 2.08
CA ALA A 257 -19.05 -13.77 1.32
C ALA A 257 -18.41 -12.49 1.85
N TRP A 258 -18.31 -11.50 0.97
CA TRP A 258 -17.94 -10.14 1.32
C TRP A 258 -19.11 -9.36 1.92
N ALA A 259 -18.87 -8.70 3.05
CA ALA A 259 -19.80 -7.78 3.69
C ALA A 259 -19.13 -6.43 3.94
N GLN A 260 -19.80 -5.34 3.56
CA GLN A 260 -19.34 -4.00 3.91
C GLN A 260 -19.55 -3.76 5.40
N THR A 261 -18.49 -3.39 6.12
CA THR A 261 -18.53 -3.13 7.57
C THR A 261 -18.56 -1.64 7.90
N GLY A 262 -17.92 -0.81 7.07
CA GLY A 262 -17.86 0.63 7.26
C GLY A 262 -17.26 1.37 6.08
N ALA A 263 -16.66 2.53 6.35
CA ALA A 263 -15.99 3.34 5.35
C ALA A 263 -14.90 4.22 5.97
N LEU A 264 -13.81 4.40 5.22
CA LEU A 264 -12.77 5.39 5.44
C LEU A 264 -13.27 6.79 5.10
N VAL A 265 -12.49 7.80 5.47
CA VAL A 265 -12.78 9.21 5.15
C VAL A 265 -12.64 9.55 3.66
N GLY A 266 -11.96 8.69 2.89
CA GLY A 266 -11.75 8.85 1.47
C GLY A 266 -10.99 7.66 0.87
N ALA A 267 -10.28 7.90 -0.25
CA ALA A 267 -9.64 6.84 -1.01
C ALA A 267 -8.50 6.18 -0.22
N PRO A 268 -8.47 4.84 -0.11
CA PRO A 268 -7.39 4.13 0.58
C PRO A 268 -6.08 4.19 -0.21
N GLN A 269 -4.96 4.30 0.51
CA GLN A 269 -3.61 4.19 -0.03
C GLN A 269 -2.96 2.87 0.41
N ALA A 270 -3.13 2.49 1.68
CA ALA A 270 -2.67 1.25 2.25
C ALA A 270 -3.63 0.75 3.34
N PHE A 271 -3.67 -0.55 3.58
CA PHE A 271 -4.55 -1.19 4.55
C PHE A 271 -3.81 -2.32 5.25
N LEU A 272 -4.06 -2.47 6.55
CA LEU A 272 -3.49 -3.52 7.38
C LEU A 272 -4.55 -4.03 8.34
N ALA A 273 -4.66 -5.35 8.46
CA ALA A 273 -5.48 -6.02 9.45
C ALA A 273 -4.56 -6.68 10.48
N THR A 274 -4.96 -6.63 11.74
CA THR A 274 -4.30 -7.29 12.87
C THR A 274 -5.40 -7.86 13.78
N PRO A 275 -5.08 -8.80 14.68
CA PRO A 275 -6.07 -9.37 15.59
C PRO A 275 -6.78 -8.31 16.47
N ASP A 276 -6.10 -7.20 16.76
CA ASP A 276 -6.57 -6.17 17.68
C ASP A 276 -7.20 -4.96 16.99
N ALA A 277 -6.87 -4.69 15.72
CA ALA A 277 -7.27 -3.47 15.02
C ALA A 277 -7.09 -3.56 13.50
N LEU A 278 -7.82 -2.68 12.80
CA LEU A 278 -7.56 -2.33 11.41
C LEU A 278 -6.82 -1.00 11.34
N TYR A 279 -5.90 -0.87 10.41
CA TYR A 279 -5.18 0.36 10.11
C TYR A 279 -5.31 0.70 8.64
N ALA A 280 -5.45 1.98 8.34
CA ALA A 280 -5.55 2.45 6.97
C ALA A 280 -4.87 3.79 6.79
N ALA A 281 -4.17 3.95 5.67
CA ALA A 281 -3.81 5.25 5.15
C ALA A 281 -4.84 5.66 4.11
N ALA A 282 -5.34 6.89 4.18
CA ALA A 282 -6.32 7.40 3.23
C ALA A 282 -6.16 8.90 3.00
N HIS A 283 -6.43 9.33 1.78
CA HIS A 283 -6.59 10.75 1.45
C HIS A 283 -8.00 11.21 1.83
N ASP A 284 -8.08 12.39 2.46
CA ASP A 284 -9.37 13.05 2.65
C ASP A 284 -9.75 13.92 1.43
N ALA A 285 -10.85 14.68 1.56
CA ALA A 285 -11.38 15.50 0.48
C ALA A 285 -10.44 16.64 0.03
N ASP A 286 -9.46 17.01 0.88
CA ASP A 286 -8.45 18.02 0.59
C ASP A 286 -7.13 17.39 0.10
N ASP A 287 -7.16 16.10 -0.24
CA ASP A 287 -6.02 15.28 -0.67
C ASP A 287 -4.94 15.07 0.41
N VAL A 288 -5.29 15.34 1.67
CA VAL A 288 -4.37 15.20 2.80
C VAL A 288 -4.32 13.76 3.25
N THR A 289 -3.11 13.20 3.34
CA THR A 289 -2.87 11.85 3.87
C THR A 289 -3.13 11.82 5.38
N GLY A 290 -3.95 10.87 5.82
CA GLY A 290 -4.11 10.54 7.23
C GLY A 290 -3.92 9.05 7.48
N ILE A 291 -3.42 8.71 8.67
CA ILE A 291 -3.36 7.35 9.19
C ILE A 291 -4.47 7.18 10.21
N TYR A 292 -5.24 6.11 10.05
CA TYR A 292 -6.43 5.84 10.85
C TYR A 292 -6.35 4.45 11.47
N ARG A 293 -6.94 4.31 12.66
CA ARG A 293 -7.11 3.04 13.37
C ARG A 293 -8.58 2.77 13.64
N SER A 294 -9.01 1.53 13.48
CA SER A 294 -10.32 1.05 13.90
C SER A 294 -10.16 -0.14 14.83
N THR A 295 -10.96 -0.17 15.90
CA THR A 295 -11.06 -1.29 16.87
C THR A 295 -12.46 -1.90 16.90
N ASP A 296 -13.30 -1.55 15.92
CA ASP A 296 -14.69 -1.96 15.83
C ASP A 296 -15.07 -2.43 14.41
N ASP A 297 -14.18 -3.20 13.78
CA ASP A 297 -14.34 -3.80 12.44
C ASP A 297 -14.47 -2.77 11.32
N GLY A 298 -13.83 -1.60 11.45
CA GLY A 298 -13.86 -0.55 10.44
C GLY A 298 -15.15 0.29 10.46
N ARG A 299 -16.01 0.14 11.48
CA ARG A 299 -17.25 0.93 11.63
C ARG A 299 -16.95 2.38 11.99
N THR A 300 -15.96 2.60 12.85
CA THR A 300 -15.45 3.92 13.21
C THR A 300 -13.92 3.95 13.14
N TRP A 301 -13.38 5.14 12.88
CA TRP A 301 -11.96 5.36 12.65
C TRP A 301 -11.45 6.51 13.51
N GLU A 302 -10.41 6.23 14.29
CA GLU A 302 -9.63 7.19 15.06
C GLU A 302 -8.46 7.69 14.20
N LEU A 303 -8.29 9.01 14.12
CA LEU A 303 -7.16 9.62 13.45
C LEU A 303 -5.91 9.44 14.32
N ARG A 304 -4.90 8.74 13.80
CA ARG A 304 -3.60 8.53 14.45
C ARG A 304 -2.52 9.47 13.94
N TYR A 305 -2.64 9.95 12.71
CA TYR A 305 -1.76 10.97 12.15
C TYR A 305 -2.49 11.69 11.02
N ARG A 306 -2.23 12.99 10.86
CA ARG A 306 -2.67 13.76 9.68
C ARG A 306 -1.52 14.62 9.23
N ASP A 307 -1.22 14.58 7.94
CA ASP A 307 -0.20 15.44 7.39
C ASP A 307 -0.63 16.91 7.51
N THR A 308 0.27 17.73 8.06
CA THR A 308 0.04 19.17 8.25
C THR A 308 0.99 20.01 7.40
N ALA A 309 1.91 19.37 6.67
CA ALA A 309 2.79 20.06 5.73
C ALA A 309 2.01 20.41 4.45
N GLN A 310 1.52 21.65 4.38
CA GLN A 310 1.10 22.30 3.14
C GLN A 310 1.79 23.66 3.01
#